data_AF-A0A0L0W2L8-F1
#
_entry.id   AF-A0A0L0W2L8-F1
#
_cell.length_a   1.000
_cell.length_b   1.000
_cell.length_c   1.000
_cell.angle_alpha   90.00
_cell.angle_beta   90.00
_cell.angle_gamma   90.00
#
_symmetry.space_group_name_H-M   'P 1'
#
loop_
_entity.id
_entity.type
_entity.pdbx_description
1 polymer ?
#
loop_
_entity_poly.entity_id
_entity_poly.type
_entity_poly.pdbx_seq_one_letter_code
_entity_poly.pdbx_strand_id
1 'polypeptide(L)'
;MTGLFRKSIISRSITTNRSSADPFIWSSSSLDPYLNLSIEEYLFRNVNVNNPILFMYRNRKSVIIGRNQNPWQETNLSELKRQDIRIVRRRSGGGTVYHDEGNTNYSIMMSRERFDRSTNTRIVSRAIQEMGIPKVDITDRYDVCVNNQKVSGSAFRITSKRAYHHGTMLIDSNLDNLRGALRPTPNINIVDSKAVGSVRSPVTSLIKNSPPNDTQKEVNHVQFMNTLSREFSRHYYPDSDVCSSEPQVLDETELQSNPIIQTGYEELKSWNWIYGQTPQFTRRIEVKIDSQKNQIPVEVTYKNGVISGTKINLASYSSSLKQKISESFPIGKPIDF
;
A
#
# COMPACT_ATOMS: atom_id res chain seq x y z
N MET A 1 -1.56 -35.88 27.09
CA MET A 1 -2.08 -34.70 27.82
C MET A 1 -1.09 -33.56 27.66
N THR A 2 -1.34 -32.65 26.72
CA THR A 2 -0.74 -31.30 26.68
C THR A 2 -1.59 -30.49 25.69
N GLY A 3 -2.72 -30.00 26.19
CA GLY A 3 -3.58 -29.08 25.46
C GLY A 3 -2.90 -27.72 25.38
N LEU A 4 -2.52 -27.31 24.16
CA LEU A 4 -2.20 -25.91 23.89
C LEU A 4 -3.49 -25.09 23.95
N PHE A 5 -3.57 -24.21 24.93
CA PHE A 5 -4.56 -23.14 25.01
C PHE A 5 -4.43 -22.22 23.79
N ARG A 6 -5.24 -22.45 22.75
CA ARG A 6 -5.62 -21.39 21.81
C ARG A 6 -6.50 -20.42 22.58
N LYS A 7 -5.94 -19.30 23.08
CA LYS A 7 -6.76 -18.14 23.44
C LYS A 7 -7.55 -17.76 22.19
N SER A 8 -8.88 -17.91 22.21
CA SER A 8 -9.72 -17.42 21.13
C SER A 8 -9.58 -15.90 21.10
N ILE A 9 -9.10 -15.38 19.98
CA ILE A 9 -9.07 -13.95 19.73
C ILE A 9 -10.53 -13.56 19.46
N ILE A 10 -11.18 -12.94 20.45
CA ILE A 10 -12.58 -12.50 20.33
C ILE A 10 -12.60 -11.30 19.39
N SER A 11 -13.17 -11.46 18.20
CA SER A 11 -13.42 -10.33 17.30
C SER A 11 -14.52 -9.44 17.87
N ARG A 12 -14.36 -8.12 17.71
CA ARG A 12 -15.33 -7.13 18.20
C ARG A 12 -15.52 -6.04 17.16
N SER A 13 -16.78 -5.71 16.86
CA SER A 13 -17.12 -4.61 15.97
C SER A 13 -16.50 -3.28 16.43
N ILE A 14 -16.12 -2.40 15.50
CA ILE A 14 -15.53 -1.09 15.83
C ILE A 14 -16.46 -0.33 16.79
N THR A 15 -16.03 -0.23 18.05
CA THR A 15 -16.76 0.44 19.12
C THR A 15 -15.99 1.70 19.50
N THR A 16 -16.60 2.86 19.30
CA THR A 16 -16.00 4.18 19.58
C THR A 16 -16.27 4.69 20.99
N ASN A 17 -17.09 3.98 21.79
CA ASN A 17 -17.37 4.28 23.19
C ASN A 17 -16.25 3.78 24.11
N ARG A 18 -15.06 4.35 23.99
CA ARG A 18 -13.97 4.19 24.97
C ARG A 18 -13.71 5.52 25.68
N SER A 19 -13.21 5.43 26.90
CA SER A 19 -12.66 6.61 27.60
C SER A 19 -11.60 7.25 26.72
N SER A 20 -11.53 8.58 26.70
CA SER A 20 -10.45 9.30 25.99
C SER A 20 -9.06 9.01 26.57
N ALA A 21 -8.99 8.41 27.76
CA ALA A 21 -7.76 8.00 28.42
C ALA A 21 -7.20 6.65 27.93
N ASP A 22 -8.02 5.83 27.23
CA ASP A 22 -7.58 4.51 26.77
C ASP A 22 -6.97 4.58 25.36
N PRO A 23 -5.86 3.84 25.10
CA PRO A 23 -5.29 3.78 23.76
C PRO A 23 -6.24 3.15 22.74
N PHE A 24 -6.40 3.82 21.59
CA PHE A 24 -7.21 3.33 20.47
C PHE A 24 -6.34 2.52 19.50
N ILE A 25 -6.25 1.22 19.78
CA ILE A 25 -5.40 0.28 19.03
C ILE A 25 -6.26 -0.84 18.46
N TRP A 26 -6.19 -1.02 17.14
CA TRP A 26 -6.86 -2.09 16.41
C TRP A 26 -5.87 -2.92 15.60
N SER A 27 -6.21 -4.18 15.39
CA SER A 27 -5.57 -5.03 14.39
C SER A 27 -6.62 -5.70 13.51
N SER A 28 -6.26 -6.07 12.28
CA SER A 28 -7.11 -6.88 11.41
C SER A 28 -6.58 -8.31 11.31
N SER A 29 -7.48 -9.28 11.50
CA SER A 29 -7.22 -10.70 11.21
C SER A 29 -7.42 -11.06 9.74
N SER A 30 -8.07 -10.20 8.95
CA SER A 30 -8.26 -10.44 7.51
C SER A 30 -6.97 -10.19 6.73
N LEU A 31 -6.71 -11.06 5.76
CA LEU A 31 -5.64 -10.91 4.78
C LEU A 31 -6.12 -10.27 3.46
N ASP A 32 -7.37 -9.76 3.39
CA ASP A 32 -7.84 -9.04 2.20
C ASP A 32 -7.31 -7.59 2.18
N PRO A 33 -6.44 -7.23 1.21
CA PRO A 33 -5.94 -5.87 1.10
C PRO A 33 -7.05 -4.83 0.87
N TYR A 34 -8.15 -5.19 0.19
CA TYR A 34 -9.25 -4.26 -0.04
C TYR A 34 -10.02 -3.98 1.26
N LEU A 35 -10.22 -5.00 2.10
CA LEU A 35 -10.88 -4.83 3.39
C LEU A 35 -10.01 -4.02 4.34
N ASN A 36 -8.73 -4.37 4.46
CA ASN A 36 -7.81 -3.67 5.35
C ASN A 36 -7.67 -2.19 5.01
N LEU A 37 -7.57 -1.84 3.72
CA LEU A 37 -7.53 -0.43 3.30
C LEU A 37 -8.88 0.29 3.41
N SER A 38 -10.00 -0.44 3.44
CA SER A 38 -11.33 0.13 3.69
C SER A 38 -11.55 0.40 5.17
N ILE A 39 -11.09 -0.51 6.05
CA ILE A 39 -11.03 -0.30 7.50
C ILE A 39 -10.10 0.89 7.82
N GLU A 40 -8.92 0.97 7.19
CA GLU A 40 -8.00 2.09 7.36
C GLU A 40 -8.70 3.43 7.03
N GLU A 41 -9.41 3.51 5.91
CA GLU A 41 -10.15 4.72 5.54
C GLU A 41 -11.32 5.02 6.48
N TYR A 42 -12.03 3.99 6.94
CA TYR A 42 -13.12 4.15 7.87
C TYR A 42 -12.63 4.70 9.21
N LEU A 43 -11.60 4.10 9.80
CA LEU A 43 -10.97 4.57 11.04
C LEU A 43 -10.47 6.00 10.88
N PHE A 44 -9.82 6.29 9.75
CA PHE A 44 -9.30 7.61 9.45
C PHE A 44 -10.39 8.68 9.40
N ARG A 45 -11.56 8.39 8.81
CA ARG A 45 -12.63 9.39 8.63
C ARG A 45 -13.63 9.49 9.78
N ASN A 46 -13.93 8.38 10.46
CA ASN A 46 -15.13 8.28 11.29
C ASN A 46 -14.87 8.17 12.81
N VAL A 47 -13.69 7.70 13.23
CA VAL A 47 -13.34 7.64 14.67
C VAL A 47 -12.92 9.03 15.15
N ASN A 48 -13.23 9.47 16.38
CA ASN A 48 -12.92 10.83 16.89
C ASN A 48 -11.49 11.34 16.56
N VAL A 49 -11.39 12.59 16.09
CA VAL A 49 -10.13 13.23 15.62
C VAL A 49 -9.12 13.51 16.72
N ASN A 50 -9.58 13.64 17.96
CA ASN A 50 -8.73 14.00 19.09
C ASN A 50 -7.94 12.81 19.64
N ASN A 51 -8.31 11.59 19.26
CA ASN A 51 -7.68 10.37 19.74
C ASN A 51 -6.69 9.87 18.66
N PRO A 52 -5.39 9.80 18.96
CA PRO A 52 -4.46 9.06 18.11
C PRO A 52 -4.90 7.61 17.94
N ILE A 53 -4.74 7.05 16.76
CA ILE A 53 -5.17 5.69 16.43
C ILE A 53 -3.97 4.91 15.91
N LEU A 54 -3.80 3.68 16.38
CA LEU A 54 -2.93 2.69 15.75
C LEU A 54 -3.78 1.57 15.13
N PHE A 55 -3.61 1.33 13.84
CA PHE A 55 -4.20 0.20 13.14
C PHE A 55 -3.11 -0.66 12.50
N MET A 56 -3.14 -1.97 12.74
CA MET A 56 -2.13 -2.92 12.23
C MET A 56 -2.78 -4.07 11.46
N TYR A 57 -2.16 -4.52 10.37
CA TYR A 57 -2.76 -5.57 9.53
C TYR A 57 -1.71 -6.25 8.65
N ARG A 58 -2.04 -7.43 8.14
CA ARG A 58 -1.26 -8.11 7.08
C ARG A 58 -2.14 -8.31 5.85
N ASN A 59 -1.53 -8.34 4.68
CA ASN A 59 -2.24 -8.63 3.44
C ASN A 59 -1.70 -9.92 2.85
N ARG A 60 -2.56 -10.70 2.20
CA ARG A 60 -2.13 -11.72 1.24
C ARG A 60 -1.33 -11.08 0.11
N LYS A 61 -0.68 -11.92 -0.71
CA LYS A 61 0.12 -11.50 -1.88
C LYS A 61 -0.55 -10.40 -2.67
N SER A 62 0.02 -9.20 -2.61
CA SER A 62 -0.54 -8.02 -3.26
C SER A 62 0.53 -6.99 -3.59
N VAL A 63 0.29 -6.20 -4.64
CA VAL A 63 1.06 -5.02 -4.97
C VAL A 63 0.20 -3.80 -4.70
N ILE A 64 0.70 -2.92 -3.83
CA ILE A 64 0.01 -1.70 -3.44
C ILE A 64 0.67 -0.50 -4.12
N ILE A 65 0.00 0.05 -5.13
CA ILE A 65 0.44 1.27 -5.84
C ILE A 65 -0.06 2.52 -5.12
N GLY A 66 0.74 3.58 -5.15
CA GLY A 66 0.40 4.89 -4.61
C GLY A 66 -0.69 5.61 -5.41
N ARG A 67 -1.35 6.58 -4.77
CA ARG A 67 -2.52 7.28 -5.32
C ARG A 67 -2.33 7.84 -6.73
N ASN A 68 -1.15 8.37 -7.03
CA ASN A 68 -0.82 9.07 -8.27
C ASN A 68 0.19 8.30 -9.15
N GLN A 69 0.26 6.99 -9.02
CA GLN A 69 1.17 6.15 -9.81
C GLN A 69 0.51 5.56 -11.05
N ASN A 70 1.33 5.17 -12.02
CA ASN A 70 0.92 4.46 -13.22
C ASN A 70 1.15 2.94 -13.03
N PRO A 71 0.09 2.11 -12.96
CA PRO A 71 0.24 0.68 -12.67
C PRO A 71 1.07 -0.06 -13.72
N TRP A 72 0.99 0.34 -14.99
CA TRP A 72 1.78 -0.28 -16.07
C TRP A 72 3.26 0.11 -16.03
N GLN A 73 3.60 1.28 -15.48
CA GLN A 73 4.99 1.71 -15.30
C GLN A 73 5.62 1.04 -14.06
N GLU A 74 4.80 0.71 -13.07
CA GLU A 74 5.27 0.30 -11.74
C GLU A 74 5.24 -1.21 -11.50
N THR A 75 4.40 -1.92 -12.26
CA THR A 75 4.08 -3.34 -12.00
C THR A 75 3.96 -4.12 -13.29
N ASN A 76 4.25 -5.41 -13.23
CA ASN A 76 4.11 -6.30 -14.36
C ASN A 76 2.74 -6.96 -14.27
N LEU A 77 1.72 -6.32 -14.83
CA LEU A 77 0.32 -6.75 -14.65
C LEU A 77 0.06 -8.19 -15.11
N SER A 78 0.73 -8.64 -16.17
CA SER A 78 0.65 -10.02 -16.66
C SER A 78 1.25 -11.01 -15.66
N GLU A 79 2.37 -10.65 -15.02
CA GLU A 79 2.98 -11.43 -13.94
C GLU A 79 2.08 -11.51 -12.71
N LEU A 80 1.51 -10.37 -12.30
CA LEU A 80 0.61 -10.31 -11.15
C LEU A 80 -0.58 -11.24 -11.35
N LYS A 81 -1.20 -11.21 -12.54
CA LYS A 81 -2.29 -12.12 -12.89
C LYS A 81 -1.86 -13.58 -12.86
N ARG A 82 -0.67 -13.91 -13.38
CA ARG A 82 -0.16 -15.30 -13.41
C ARG A 82 0.12 -15.86 -12.02
N GLN A 83 0.62 -15.03 -11.11
CA GLN A 83 0.97 -15.44 -9.74
C GLN A 83 -0.17 -15.25 -8.72
N ASP A 84 -1.38 -14.90 -9.17
CA ASP A 84 -2.51 -14.53 -8.30
C ASP A 84 -2.16 -13.45 -7.27
N ILE A 85 -1.38 -12.45 -7.71
CA ILE A 85 -1.02 -11.28 -6.91
C ILE A 85 -2.03 -10.17 -7.20
N ARG A 86 -2.74 -9.71 -6.15
CA ARG A 86 -3.72 -8.63 -6.29
C ARG A 86 -3.02 -7.29 -6.49
N ILE A 87 -3.51 -6.46 -7.41
CA ILE A 87 -3.10 -5.05 -7.50
C ILE A 87 -4.12 -4.15 -6.81
N VAL A 88 -3.66 -3.25 -5.95
CA VAL A 88 -4.52 -2.33 -5.20
C VAL A 88 -3.94 -0.93 -5.21
N ARG A 89 -4.79 0.08 -5.47
CA ARG A 89 -4.41 1.48 -5.34
C ARG A 89 -4.78 2.01 -3.97
N ARG A 90 -3.80 2.46 -3.18
CA ARG A 90 -4.07 3.09 -1.87
C ARG A 90 -4.42 4.57 -2.02
N ARG A 91 -5.01 5.15 -0.97
CA ARG A 91 -5.41 6.56 -0.94
C ARG A 91 -4.26 7.53 -0.64
N SER A 92 -3.19 7.07 -0.03
CA SER A 92 -1.96 7.87 0.21
C SER A 92 -1.06 7.93 -1.02
N GLY A 93 -0.17 8.94 -1.05
CA GLY A 93 0.88 9.03 -2.06
C GLY A 93 2.04 8.06 -1.83
N GLY A 94 3.16 8.28 -2.52
CA GLY A 94 4.38 7.47 -2.43
C GLY A 94 4.50 6.40 -3.52
N GLY A 95 5.53 5.56 -3.40
CA GLY A 95 5.86 4.51 -4.38
C GLY A 95 5.09 3.21 -4.21
N THR A 96 5.42 2.23 -5.04
CA THR A 96 4.79 0.91 -5.08
C THR A 96 5.50 -0.03 -4.12
N VAL A 97 4.73 -0.84 -3.40
CA VAL A 97 5.25 -1.86 -2.47
C VAL A 97 4.59 -3.21 -2.71
N TYR A 98 5.32 -4.29 -2.40
CA TYR A 98 4.80 -5.65 -2.40
C TYR A 98 4.48 -6.07 -0.97
N HIS A 99 3.32 -6.69 -0.77
CA HIS A 99 2.88 -7.24 0.50
C HIS A 99 2.68 -8.76 0.36
N ASP A 100 3.02 -9.46 1.42
CA ASP A 100 2.63 -10.83 1.72
C ASP A 100 2.41 -10.96 3.24
N GLU A 101 2.17 -12.18 3.72
CA GLU A 101 1.95 -12.45 5.15
C GLU A 101 3.21 -12.28 6.00
N GLY A 102 4.39 -12.17 5.38
CA GLY A 102 5.64 -11.81 6.03
C GLY A 102 5.82 -10.29 6.20
N ASN A 103 4.91 -9.47 5.66
CA ASN A 103 4.90 -8.02 5.81
C ASN A 103 3.78 -7.58 6.77
N THR A 104 4.15 -6.91 7.86
CA THR A 104 3.18 -6.25 8.75
C THR A 104 3.00 -4.79 8.35
N ASN A 105 1.77 -4.35 8.20
CA ASN A 105 1.44 -2.95 7.95
C ASN A 105 0.96 -2.30 9.24
N TYR A 106 1.28 -1.02 9.39
CA TYR A 106 0.81 -0.18 10.48
C TYR A 106 0.31 1.16 9.94
N SER A 107 -0.65 1.77 10.63
CA SER A 107 -1.22 3.07 10.30
C SER A 107 -1.46 3.85 11.59
N ILE A 108 -0.68 4.91 11.79
CA ILE A 108 -0.78 5.83 12.93
C ILE A 108 -1.52 7.08 12.46
N MET A 109 -2.71 7.31 13.00
CA MET A 109 -3.62 8.37 12.58
C MET A 109 -3.85 9.35 13.72
N MET A 110 -3.95 10.65 13.41
CA MET A 110 -4.21 11.69 14.41
C MET A 110 -4.77 12.96 13.76
N SER A 111 -5.09 13.96 14.57
CA SER A 111 -5.39 15.30 14.07
C SER A 111 -4.21 15.87 13.28
N ARG A 112 -4.50 16.71 12.28
CA ARG A 112 -3.45 17.36 11.47
C ARG A 112 -2.49 18.16 12.34
N GLU A 113 -3.00 18.82 13.38
CA GLU A 113 -2.23 19.69 14.29
C GLU A 113 -1.18 18.92 15.09
N ARG A 114 -1.47 17.68 15.49
CA ARG A 114 -0.54 16.83 16.23
C ARG A 114 0.43 16.06 15.34
N PHE A 115 0.21 16.06 14.03
CA PHE A 115 0.92 15.17 13.12
C PHE A 115 2.33 15.67 12.81
N ASP A 116 3.31 14.87 13.22
CA ASP A 116 4.71 15.00 12.81
C ASP A 116 5.20 13.68 12.20
N ARG A 117 5.79 13.75 11.00
CA ARG A 117 6.29 12.56 10.28
C ARG A 117 7.41 11.89 11.05
N SER A 118 8.30 12.68 11.66
CA SER A 118 9.48 12.15 12.34
C SER A 118 9.11 11.38 13.60
N THR A 119 8.12 11.87 14.34
CA THR A 119 7.64 11.28 15.59
C THR A 119 7.14 9.86 15.39
N ASN A 120 6.25 9.62 14.43
CA ASN A 120 5.70 8.29 14.18
C ASN A 120 6.79 7.29 13.74
N THR A 121 7.72 7.71 12.89
CA THR A 121 8.83 6.85 12.47
C THR A 121 9.79 6.54 13.62
N ARG A 122 10.01 7.48 14.54
CA ARG A 122 10.79 7.22 15.78
C ARG A 122 10.09 6.21 16.69
N ILE A 123 8.76 6.25 16.81
CA ILE A 123 7.99 5.25 17.57
C ILE A 123 8.20 3.86 16.97
N VAL A 124 8.10 3.73 15.64
CA VAL A 124 8.35 2.46 14.93
C VAL A 124 9.79 1.98 15.11
N SER A 125 10.77 2.90 15.02
CA SER A 125 12.18 2.58 15.27
C SER A 125 12.42 2.03 16.67
N ARG A 126 11.84 2.67 17.70
CA ARG A 126 11.93 2.20 19.10
C ARG A 126 11.31 0.82 19.27
N ALA A 127 10.16 0.57 18.65
CA ALA A 127 9.48 -0.71 18.72
C ALA A 127 10.38 -1.85 18.21
N ILE A 128 11.02 -1.68 17.04
CA ILE A 128 11.92 -2.71 16.49
C ILE A 128 13.25 -2.81 17.25
N GLN A 129 13.75 -1.71 17.83
CA GLN A 129 14.92 -1.77 18.72
C GLN A 129 14.63 -2.62 19.95
N GLU A 130 13.43 -2.51 20.51
CA GLU A 130 13.01 -3.28 21.67
C GLU A 130 12.79 -4.77 21.39
N MET A 131 12.57 -5.10 20.11
CA MET A 131 12.56 -6.48 19.62
C MET A 131 13.97 -7.09 19.58
N GLY A 132 15.03 -6.30 19.77
CA GLY A 132 16.42 -6.75 19.77
C GLY A 132 17.23 -6.31 18.56
N ILE A 133 16.71 -5.43 17.70
CA ILE A 133 17.44 -4.92 16.52
C ILE A 133 18.31 -3.72 16.96
N PRO A 134 19.63 -3.85 17.06
CA PRO A 134 20.46 -2.88 17.80
C PRO A 134 20.63 -1.55 17.06
N LYS A 135 20.78 -1.59 15.73
CA LYS A 135 21.05 -0.40 14.90
C LYS A 135 19.93 -0.19 13.89
N VAL A 136 19.27 0.96 14.01
CA VAL A 136 18.15 1.35 13.18
C VAL A 136 18.38 2.80 12.72
N ASP A 137 18.36 3.00 11.41
CA ASP A 137 18.55 4.30 10.78
C ASP A 137 17.22 4.76 10.15
N ILE A 138 16.94 6.06 10.25
CA ILE A 138 15.78 6.69 9.59
C ILE A 138 16.28 7.57 8.47
N THR A 139 15.76 7.37 7.26
CA THR A 139 16.09 8.20 6.09
C THR A 139 15.32 9.52 6.09
N ASP A 140 15.71 10.47 5.24
CA ASP A 140 14.99 11.74 5.04
C ASP A 140 13.55 11.56 4.54
N ARG A 141 13.26 10.39 3.94
CA ARG A 141 11.90 10.00 3.51
C ARG A 141 11.13 9.27 4.59
N TYR A 142 11.67 9.18 5.80
CA TYR A 142 11.08 8.49 6.94
C TYR A 142 10.94 6.97 6.73
N ASP A 143 11.70 6.40 5.79
CA ASP A 143 11.90 4.95 5.71
C ASP A 143 12.83 4.50 6.85
N VAL A 144 12.59 3.30 7.37
CA VAL A 144 13.41 2.68 8.42
C VAL A 144 14.32 1.64 7.80
N CYS A 145 15.60 1.72 8.13
CA CYS A 145 16.66 0.88 7.59
C CYS A 145 17.42 0.17 8.72
N VAL A 146 17.89 -1.03 8.40
CA VAL A 146 18.83 -1.81 9.22
C VAL A 146 19.98 -2.19 8.30
N ASN A 147 21.22 -1.92 8.73
CA ASN A 147 22.42 -2.18 7.91
C ASN A 147 22.34 -1.56 6.49
N ASN A 148 21.87 -0.31 6.40
CA ASN A 148 21.64 0.42 5.13
C ASN A 148 20.61 -0.22 4.17
N GLN A 149 19.87 -1.23 4.61
CA GLN A 149 18.80 -1.87 3.85
C GLN A 149 17.45 -1.55 4.48
N LYS A 150 16.49 -1.18 3.64
CA LYS A 150 15.16 -0.79 4.07
C LYS A 150 14.38 -1.99 4.62
N VAL A 151 13.86 -1.85 5.84
CA VAL A 151 12.97 -2.83 6.50
C VAL A 151 11.53 -2.32 6.59
N SER A 152 11.33 -0.99 6.55
CA SER A 152 10.00 -0.38 6.57
C SER A 152 9.93 0.81 5.63
N GLY A 153 8.86 0.86 4.82
CA GLY A 153 8.56 1.99 3.95
C GLY A 153 7.43 2.85 4.46
N SER A 154 7.57 4.17 4.32
CA SER A 154 6.59 5.13 4.82
C SER A 154 5.80 5.80 3.71
N ALA A 155 4.50 5.99 3.93
CA ALA A 155 3.65 6.85 3.15
C ALA A 155 2.69 7.62 4.05
N PHE A 156 2.24 8.78 3.55
CA PHE A 156 1.50 9.74 4.35
C PHE A 156 0.27 10.22 3.59
N ARG A 157 -0.78 10.55 4.34
CA ARG A 157 -1.92 11.30 3.84
C ARG A 157 -2.28 12.38 4.83
N ILE A 158 -2.38 13.61 4.34
CA ILE A 158 -2.70 14.80 5.13
C ILE A 158 -3.94 15.43 4.50
N THR A 159 -4.97 15.64 5.31
CA THR A 159 -6.20 16.35 4.96
C THR A 159 -6.26 17.67 5.74
N SER A 160 -7.35 18.42 5.66
CA SER A 160 -7.52 19.65 6.44
C SER A 160 -7.57 19.38 7.95
N LYS A 161 -8.19 18.28 8.38
CA LYS A 161 -8.43 17.97 9.81
C LYS A 161 -7.55 16.86 10.37
N ARG A 162 -7.07 15.96 9.52
CA ARG A 162 -6.38 14.73 9.94
C ARG A 162 -5.17 14.40 9.10
N ALA A 163 -4.28 13.63 9.68
CA ALA A 163 -3.21 12.97 8.96
C ALA A 163 -2.99 11.55 9.46
N TYR A 164 -2.46 10.70 8.57
CA TYR A 164 -1.90 9.43 8.97
C TYR A 164 -0.53 9.21 8.36
N HIS A 165 0.29 8.49 9.10
CA HIS A 165 1.49 7.80 8.64
C HIS A 165 1.17 6.32 8.61
N HIS A 166 1.26 5.71 7.45
CA HIS A 166 1.25 4.26 7.37
C HIS A 166 2.54 3.74 6.78
N GLY A 167 2.87 2.51 7.12
CA GLY A 167 4.06 1.89 6.60
C GLY A 167 3.98 0.38 6.60
N THR A 168 4.95 -0.19 5.91
CA THR A 168 5.21 -1.62 5.84
C THR A 168 6.27 -1.98 6.86
N MET A 169 6.37 -3.24 7.25
CA MET A 169 7.44 -3.78 8.08
C MET A 169 7.72 -5.19 7.58
N LEU A 170 8.86 -5.34 6.91
CA LEU A 170 9.32 -6.60 6.35
C LEU A 170 9.82 -7.49 7.48
N ILE A 171 8.93 -8.30 8.07
CA ILE A 171 9.29 -9.24 9.14
C ILE A 171 10.00 -10.44 8.54
N ASP A 172 9.33 -11.09 7.58
CA ASP A 172 9.80 -12.30 6.89
C ASP A 172 9.20 -12.43 5.48
N SER A 173 9.03 -11.31 4.78
CA SER A 173 8.50 -11.32 3.41
C SER A 173 9.41 -12.08 2.44
N ASN A 174 8.79 -12.75 1.48
CA ASN A 174 9.51 -13.36 0.37
C ASN A 174 9.98 -12.26 -0.61
N LEU A 175 11.21 -11.82 -0.43
CA LEU A 175 11.81 -10.73 -1.21
C LEU A 175 12.09 -11.10 -2.68
N ASP A 176 12.04 -12.38 -3.06
CA ASP A 176 12.22 -12.79 -4.46
C ASP A 176 10.98 -12.47 -5.30
N ASN A 177 9.78 -12.68 -4.73
CA ASN A 177 8.52 -12.31 -5.38
C ASN A 177 8.42 -10.79 -5.64
N LEU A 178 9.00 -9.97 -4.76
CA LEU A 178 9.06 -8.52 -4.89
C LEU A 178 9.76 -8.09 -6.20
N ARG A 179 10.83 -8.78 -6.60
CA ARG A 179 11.65 -8.40 -7.76
C ARG A 179 10.96 -8.64 -9.10
N GLY A 180 10.10 -9.66 -9.19
CA GLY A 180 9.33 -9.95 -10.40
C GLY A 180 8.10 -9.06 -10.55
N ALA A 181 7.40 -8.81 -9.44
CA ALA A 181 6.15 -8.07 -9.41
C ALA A 181 6.32 -6.56 -9.67
N LEU A 182 7.41 -5.96 -9.19
CA LEU A 182 7.65 -4.50 -9.21
C LEU A 182 8.50 -4.01 -10.40
N ARG A 183 8.27 -4.61 -11.58
CA ARG A 183 8.87 -4.19 -12.87
C ARG A 183 7.79 -3.62 -13.76
N PRO A 184 8.09 -2.68 -14.69
CA PRO A 184 7.09 -2.22 -15.65
C PRO A 184 6.49 -3.37 -16.47
N THR A 185 5.23 -3.22 -16.88
CA THR A 185 4.57 -4.12 -17.83
C THR A 185 5.39 -4.20 -19.12
N PRO A 186 5.76 -5.41 -19.59
CA PRO A 186 6.52 -5.57 -20.83
C PRO A 186 5.82 -4.91 -22.03
N ASN A 187 6.61 -4.37 -22.96
CA ASN A 187 6.14 -3.78 -24.22
C ASN A 187 5.12 -2.62 -24.08
N ILE A 188 4.94 -2.04 -22.89
CA ILE A 188 3.99 -0.94 -22.69
C ILE A 188 4.41 0.35 -23.42
N ASN A 189 5.72 0.57 -23.60
CA ASN A 189 6.35 1.68 -24.30
C ASN A 189 5.76 3.07 -23.95
N ILE A 190 5.79 3.42 -22.67
CA ILE A 190 5.37 4.74 -22.19
C ILE A 190 6.45 5.77 -22.53
N VAL A 191 6.09 6.79 -23.30
CA VAL A 191 7.00 7.85 -23.77
C VAL A 191 6.87 9.16 -23.00
N ASP A 192 5.72 9.38 -22.37
CA ASP A 192 5.46 10.50 -21.47
C ASP A 192 4.49 10.07 -20.36
N SER A 193 4.69 10.56 -19.13
CA SER A 193 3.88 10.17 -17.97
C SER A 193 3.92 11.24 -16.89
N LYS A 194 2.74 11.70 -16.47
CA LYS A 194 2.59 12.62 -15.32
C LYS A 194 2.53 11.88 -13.97
N ALA A 195 2.73 10.56 -13.97
CA ALA A 195 2.61 9.75 -12.77
C ALA A 195 3.87 9.82 -11.90
N VAL A 196 3.69 9.64 -10.59
CA VAL A 196 4.79 9.55 -9.63
C VAL A 196 5.49 8.20 -9.77
N GLY A 197 6.80 8.22 -10.05
CA GLY A 197 7.62 7.02 -10.09
C GLY A 197 8.05 6.53 -8.70
N SER A 198 8.24 5.22 -8.55
CA SER A 198 8.87 4.68 -7.33
C SER A 198 10.35 5.00 -7.23
N VAL A 199 10.83 5.20 -5.99
CA VAL A 199 12.26 5.20 -5.69
C VAL A 199 12.66 3.80 -5.22
N ARG A 200 13.54 3.14 -5.98
CA ARG A 200 14.05 1.82 -5.61
C ARG A 200 15.05 1.92 -4.46
N SER A 201 15.02 0.95 -3.55
CA SER A 201 15.96 0.85 -2.45
C SER A 201 16.24 -0.62 -2.14
N PRO A 202 17.48 -0.98 -1.76
CA PRO A 202 17.77 -2.31 -1.23
C PRO A 202 16.89 -2.58 0.00
N VAL A 203 16.35 -3.78 0.10
CA VAL A 203 15.46 -4.20 1.19
C VAL A 203 16.01 -5.44 1.89
N THR A 204 15.70 -5.58 3.17
CA THR A 204 15.94 -6.78 3.98
C THR A 204 14.76 -7.03 4.91
N SER A 205 14.68 -8.22 5.51
CA SER A 205 13.70 -8.54 6.55
C SER A 205 14.31 -8.37 7.95
N LEU A 206 13.45 -8.17 8.96
CA LEU A 206 13.87 -8.07 10.34
C LEU A 206 14.48 -9.38 10.84
N ILE A 207 13.90 -10.55 10.51
CA ILE A 207 14.44 -11.85 10.93
C ILE A 207 15.90 -12.04 10.50
N LYS A 208 16.27 -11.58 9.29
CA LYS A 208 17.65 -11.66 8.79
C LYS A 208 18.64 -10.78 9.55
N ASN A 209 18.15 -9.81 10.33
CA ASN A 209 18.95 -8.86 11.08
C ASN A 209 18.77 -9.02 12.60
N SER A 210 18.04 -10.05 13.03
CA SER A 210 17.93 -10.41 14.44
C SER A 210 19.24 -11.01 14.94
N PRO A 211 19.67 -10.72 16.19
CA PRO A 211 20.79 -11.40 16.81
C PRO A 211 20.57 -12.93 16.80
N PRO A 212 21.65 -13.74 16.69
CA PRO A 212 21.57 -15.19 16.86
C PRO A 212 20.89 -15.57 18.19
N ASN A 213 20.24 -16.73 18.21
CA ASN A 213 19.33 -17.33 19.21
C ASN A 213 19.61 -17.20 20.73
N ASP A 214 20.60 -16.44 21.20
CA ASP A 214 20.84 -16.16 22.63
C ASP A 214 19.75 -15.26 23.25
N THR A 215 19.04 -14.46 22.44
CA THR A 215 17.89 -13.69 22.91
C THR A 215 16.62 -14.53 22.71
N GLN A 216 15.96 -14.97 23.79
CA GLN A 216 14.68 -15.70 23.81
C GLN A 216 13.49 -15.00 23.09
N LYS A 217 13.72 -13.89 22.39
CA LYS A 217 12.72 -13.07 21.70
C LYS A 217 12.72 -13.40 20.20
N GLU A 218 11.74 -14.21 19.79
CA GLU A 218 11.51 -14.54 18.38
C GLU A 218 10.88 -13.35 17.64
N VAL A 219 11.61 -12.79 16.66
CA VAL A 219 11.10 -11.72 15.78
C VAL A 219 10.00 -12.25 14.88
N ASN A 220 8.77 -11.86 15.20
CA ASN A 220 7.58 -12.24 14.43
C ASN A 220 6.53 -11.10 14.41
N HIS A 221 5.46 -11.32 13.64
CA HIS A 221 4.35 -10.36 13.49
C HIS A 221 3.72 -9.96 14.84
N VAL A 222 3.50 -10.93 15.73
CA VAL A 222 2.86 -10.70 17.04
C VAL A 222 3.77 -9.85 17.93
N GLN A 223 5.07 -10.16 17.96
CA GLN A 223 6.04 -9.37 18.73
C GLN A 223 6.12 -7.93 18.21
N PHE A 224 6.11 -7.72 16.88
CA PHE A 224 6.08 -6.37 16.31
C PHE A 224 4.80 -5.61 16.69
N MET A 225 3.62 -6.25 16.62
CA MET A 225 2.38 -5.61 17.04
C MET A 225 2.41 -5.21 18.52
N ASN A 226 2.91 -6.09 19.40
CA ASN A 226 2.97 -5.83 20.83
C ASN A 226 3.94 -4.69 21.17
N THR A 227 5.13 -4.70 20.58
CA THR A 227 6.13 -3.65 20.79
C THR A 227 5.68 -2.31 20.23
N LEU A 228 5.09 -2.28 19.03
CA LEU A 228 4.56 -1.05 18.44
C LEU A 228 3.38 -0.50 19.24
N SER A 229 2.46 -1.35 19.69
CA SER A 229 1.32 -0.94 20.52
C SER A 229 1.78 -0.25 21.81
N ARG A 230 2.80 -0.80 22.46
CA ARG A 230 3.35 -0.25 23.70
C ARG A 230 4.10 1.06 23.49
N GLU A 231 4.95 1.16 22.46
CA GLU A 231 5.62 2.43 22.16
C GLU A 231 4.62 3.52 21.73
N PHE A 232 3.56 3.14 21.02
CA PHE A 232 2.45 4.03 20.68
C PHE A 232 1.71 4.51 21.93
N SER A 233 1.32 3.60 22.84
CA SER A 233 0.64 3.95 24.10
C SER A 233 1.52 4.83 24.97
N ARG A 234 2.79 4.48 25.16
CA ARG A 234 3.75 5.28 25.96
C ARG A 234 3.87 6.71 25.45
N HIS A 235 3.79 6.91 24.13
CA HIS A 235 3.94 8.23 23.53
C HIS A 235 2.64 9.05 23.54
N TYR A 236 1.51 8.45 23.15
CA TYR A 236 0.25 9.18 22.93
C TYR A 236 -0.73 9.12 24.09
N TYR A 237 -0.51 8.19 25.03
CA TYR A 237 -1.37 7.92 26.17
C TYR A 237 -0.53 7.74 27.46
N PRO A 238 0.33 8.72 27.83
CA PRO A 238 1.26 8.57 28.95
C PRO A 238 0.56 8.42 30.31
N ASP A 239 -0.66 8.95 30.45
CA ASP A 239 -1.46 8.91 31.68
C ASP A 239 -2.37 7.68 31.76
N SER A 240 -2.29 6.76 30.78
CA SER A 240 -3.08 5.53 30.81
C SER A 240 -2.43 4.52 31.75
N ASP A 241 -3.18 4.09 32.77
CA ASP A 241 -2.79 2.97 33.64
C ASP A 241 -2.68 1.63 32.88
N VAL A 242 -3.16 1.59 31.63
CA VAL A 242 -3.10 0.41 30.76
C VAL A 242 -1.72 0.34 30.10
N CYS A 243 -0.77 -0.26 30.83
CA CYS A 243 0.64 -0.43 30.42
C CYS A 243 0.81 -1.20 29.08
N SER A 244 -0.22 -1.91 28.62
CA SER A 244 -0.34 -2.47 27.27
C SER A 244 -1.79 -2.88 26.99
N SER A 245 -2.55 -2.10 26.21
CA SER A 245 -3.84 -2.59 25.71
C SER A 245 -3.59 -3.54 24.56
N GLU A 246 -4.03 -4.79 24.68
CA GLU A 246 -4.06 -5.71 23.55
C GLU A 246 -4.90 -5.06 22.41
N PRO A 247 -4.42 -5.08 21.15
CA PRO A 247 -5.17 -4.55 20.03
C PRO A 247 -6.56 -5.18 19.95
N GLN A 248 -7.59 -4.37 19.74
CA GLN A 248 -8.91 -4.91 19.40
C GLN A 248 -8.86 -5.50 18.00
N VAL A 249 -9.27 -6.77 17.87
CA VAL A 249 -9.20 -7.47 16.60
C VAL A 249 -10.49 -7.28 15.80
N LEU A 250 -10.30 -6.76 14.60
CA LEU A 250 -11.29 -6.61 13.53
C LEU A 250 -11.14 -7.78 12.55
N ASP A 251 -12.23 -8.19 11.91
CA ASP A 251 -12.25 -9.30 10.97
C ASP A 251 -13.19 -9.02 9.79
N GLU A 252 -13.53 -10.06 9.03
CA GLU A 252 -14.41 -9.95 7.86
C GLU A 252 -15.85 -9.54 8.19
N THR A 253 -16.28 -9.65 9.47
CA THR A 253 -17.63 -9.22 9.89
C THR A 253 -17.81 -7.71 9.77
N GLU A 254 -16.73 -6.91 9.78
CA GLU A 254 -16.78 -5.47 9.52
C GLU A 254 -17.32 -5.15 8.13
N LEU A 255 -17.06 -6.01 7.15
CA LEU A 255 -17.55 -5.81 5.78
C LEU A 255 -19.07 -5.92 5.69
N GLN A 256 -19.68 -6.77 6.52
CA GLN A 256 -21.13 -7.00 6.54
C GLN A 256 -21.86 -6.03 7.48
N SER A 257 -21.23 -5.66 8.58
CA SER A 257 -21.83 -4.84 9.64
C SER A 257 -21.71 -3.33 9.41
N ASN A 258 -20.82 -2.89 8.52
CA ASN A 258 -20.54 -1.48 8.31
C ASN A 258 -20.67 -1.05 6.83
N PRO A 259 -21.76 -0.36 6.45
CA PRO A 259 -22.01 0.08 5.07
C PRO A 259 -20.95 1.01 4.49
N ILE A 260 -20.24 1.79 5.32
CA ILE A 260 -19.17 2.69 4.88
C ILE A 260 -17.93 1.87 4.49
N ILE A 261 -17.59 0.84 5.27
CA ILE A 261 -16.51 -0.09 4.93
C ILE A 261 -16.85 -0.84 3.64
N GLN A 262 -18.09 -1.32 3.51
CA GLN A 262 -18.57 -1.99 2.29
C GLN A 262 -18.47 -1.11 1.04
N THR A 263 -18.87 0.15 1.14
CA THR A 263 -18.78 1.12 0.03
C THR A 263 -17.31 1.35 -0.37
N GLY A 264 -16.43 1.54 0.62
CA GLY A 264 -15.00 1.68 0.38
C GLY A 264 -14.37 0.43 -0.25
N TYR A 265 -14.82 -0.76 0.15
CA TYR A 265 -14.34 -2.04 -0.36
C TYR A 265 -14.66 -2.21 -1.85
N GLU A 266 -15.90 -1.93 -2.26
CA GLU A 266 -16.28 -2.00 -3.66
C GLU A 266 -15.64 -0.90 -4.51
N GLU A 267 -15.46 0.31 -3.96
CA GLU A 267 -14.69 1.37 -4.64
C GLU A 267 -13.26 0.89 -4.94
N LEU A 268 -12.55 0.34 -3.94
CA LEU A 268 -11.16 -0.08 -4.09
C LEU A 268 -10.96 -1.22 -5.10
N LYS A 269 -11.98 -2.05 -5.33
CA LYS A 269 -11.98 -3.12 -6.34
C LYS A 269 -12.32 -2.62 -7.74
N SER A 270 -12.93 -1.45 -7.86
CA SER A 270 -13.40 -0.95 -9.15
C SER A 270 -12.24 -0.63 -10.10
N TRP A 271 -12.45 -0.88 -11.39
CA TRP A 271 -11.48 -0.51 -12.44
C TRP A 271 -11.21 1.00 -12.42
N ASN A 272 -12.26 1.80 -12.19
CA ASN A 272 -12.17 3.26 -12.09
C ASN A 272 -11.22 3.71 -10.99
N TRP A 273 -11.14 2.96 -9.88
CA TRP A 273 -10.20 3.27 -8.80
C TRP A 273 -8.79 2.76 -9.10
N ILE A 274 -8.64 1.49 -9.44
CA ILE A 274 -7.32 0.87 -9.64
C ILE A 274 -6.59 1.50 -10.83
N TYR A 275 -7.28 1.62 -11.97
CA TYR A 275 -6.70 2.03 -13.25
C TYR A 275 -7.17 3.41 -13.69
N GLY A 276 -8.45 3.72 -13.50
CA GLY A 276 -9.06 4.99 -13.91
C GLY A 276 -8.52 6.22 -13.16
N GLN A 277 -7.81 6.03 -12.05
CA GLN A 277 -7.12 7.09 -11.31
C GLN A 277 -5.70 7.39 -11.82
N THR A 278 -5.23 6.69 -12.85
CA THR A 278 -3.88 6.88 -13.38
C THR A 278 -3.73 8.27 -13.99
N PRO A 279 -2.72 9.08 -13.57
CA PRO A 279 -2.42 10.36 -14.19
C PRO A 279 -2.16 10.20 -15.69
N GLN A 280 -2.37 11.27 -16.45
CA GLN A 280 -2.20 11.24 -17.90
C GLN A 280 -0.82 10.70 -18.31
N PHE A 281 -0.81 9.83 -19.31
CA PHE A 281 0.41 9.28 -19.90
C PHE A 281 0.19 8.96 -21.38
N THR A 282 1.28 8.82 -22.12
CA THR A 282 1.27 8.53 -23.56
C THR A 282 2.11 7.29 -23.83
N ARG A 283 1.56 6.37 -24.61
CA ARG A 283 2.27 5.19 -25.14
C ARG A 283 2.61 5.41 -26.60
N ARG A 284 3.70 4.82 -27.06
CA ARG A 284 4.01 4.70 -28.49
C ARG A 284 3.77 3.27 -28.96
N ILE A 285 2.82 3.09 -29.86
CA ILE A 285 2.41 1.79 -30.39
C ILE A 285 2.76 1.73 -31.88
N GLU A 286 3.45 0.66 -32.27
CA GLU A 286 3.79 0.41 -33.67
C GLU A 286 2.62 -0.35 -34.35
N VAL A 287 1.88 0.36 -35.21
CA VAL A 287 0.69 -0.17 -35.90
C VAL A 287 1.08 -0.76 -37.24
N LYS A 288 0.74 -2.03 -37.48
CA LYS A 288 0.91 -2.70 -38.78
C LYS A 288 -0.22 -2.30 -39.74
N ILE A 289 0.13 -1.97 -40.97
CA ILE A 289 -0.83 -1.42 -41.93
C ILE A 289 -1.15 -2.41 -43.04
N ASP A 290 -0.14 -3.16 -43.49
CA ASP A 290 -0.22 -4.17 -44.55
C ASP A 290 0.58 -5.44 -44.20
N SER A 291 0.43 -6.48 -45.04
CA SER A 291 1.15 -7.75 -44.98
C SER A 291 2.68 -7.62 -45.15
N GLN A 292 3.14 -6.47 -45.64
CA GLN A 292 4.55 -6.11 -45.72
C GLN A 292 4.96 -5.30 -44.48
N LYS A 293 6.17 -5.55 -43.97
CA LYS A 293 6.77 -5.16 -42.67
C LYS A 293 6.67 -3.68 -42.21
N ASN A 294 5.97 -2.79 -42.90
CA ASN A 294 5.86 -1.38 -42.55
C ASN A 294 4.99 -1.19 -41.30
N GLN A 295 5.58 -0.57 -40.28
CA GLN A 295 4.92 -0.19 -39.03
C GLN A 295 4.92 1.32 -38.90
N ILE A 296 3.80 1.89 -38.41
CA ILE A 296 3.72 3.31 -38.08
C ILE A 296 3.71 3.49 -36.57
N PRO A 297 4.58 4.37 -36.04
CA PRO A 297 4.50 4.78 -34.65
C PRO A 297 3.28 5.69 -34.44
N VAL A 298 2.37 5.26 -33.58
CA VAL A 298 1.23 6.04 -33.13
C VAL A 298 1.40 6.34 -31.65
N GLU A 299 1.38 7.63 -31.29
CA GLU A 299 1.32 8.06 -29.90
C GLU A 299 -0.13 8.06 -29.43
N VAL A 300 -0.46 7.27 -28.42
CA VAL A 300 -1.80 7.18 -27.84
C VAL A 300 -1.76 7.76 -26.44
N THR A 301 -2.51 8.83 -26.22
CA THR A 301 -2.61 9.52 -24.92
C THR A 301 -3.78 8.96 -24.14
N TYR A 302 -3.56 8.67 -22.87
CA TYR A 302 -4.57 8.18 -21.94
C TYR A 302 -4.79 9.19 -20.82
N LYS A 303 -6.05 9.42 -20.47
CA LYS A 303 -6.46 10.21 -19.29
C LYS A 303 -7.53 9.43 -18.55
N ASN A 304 -7.39 9.31 -17.23
CA ASN A 304 -8.29 8.51 -16.40
C ASN A 304 -8.41 7.04 -16.87
N GLY A 305 -7.29 6.46 -17.32
CA GLY A 305 -7.22 5.08 -17.81
C GLY A 305 -7.84 4.83 -19.20
N VAL A 306 -8.46 5.83 -19.83
CA VAL A 306 -9.09 5.71 -21.15
C VAL A 306 -8.35 6.53 -22.20
N ILE A 307 -8.47 6.14 -23.46
CA ILE A 307 -7.90 6.85 -24.60
C ILE A 307 -8.52 8.25 -24.68
N SER A 308 -7.68 9.29 -24.62
CA SER A 308 -8.10 10.69 -24.75
C SER A 308 -7.72 11.31 -26.10
N GLY A 309 -6.79 10.69 -26.83
CA GLY A 309 -6.40 11.14 -28.16
C GLY A 309 -5.22 10.37 -28.73
N THR A 310 -4.98 10.56 -30.01
CA THR A 310 -3.84 9.99 -30.74
C THR A 310 -3.06 11.09 -31.47
N LYS A 311 -1.77 10.87 -31.64
CA LYS A 311 -0.88 11.73 -32.43
C LYS A 311 -0.06 10.85 -33.37
N ILE A 312 -0.02 11.27 -34.63
CA ILE A 312 0.68 10.60 -35.74
C ILE A 312 1.43 11.71 -36.48
N ASN A 313 2.57 11.41 -37.11
CA ASN A 313 3.18 12.35 -38.04
C ASN A 313 2.34 12.39 -39.33
N LEU A 314 1.38 13.33 -39.38
CA LEU A 314 0.30 13.37 -40.38
C LEU A 314 0.74 13.77 -41.79
N ALA A 315 1.97 14.28 -41.96
CA ALA A 315 2.46 14.79 -43.24
C ALA A 315 2.72 13.69 -44.28
N SER A 316 2.82 12.42 -43.86
CA SER A 316 3.33 11.33 -44.70
C SER A 316 2.27 10.27 -45.07
N TYR A 317 1.00 10.42 -44.66
CA TYR A 317 0.02 9.33 -44.72
C TYR A 317 -1.35 9.73 -45.29
N SER A 318 -1.98 8.80 -46.00
CA SER A 318 -3.29 8.96 -46.65
C SER A 318 -4.43 9.14 -45.65
N SER A 319 -5.54 9.74 -46.09
CA SER A 319 -6.75 9.93 -45.27
C SER A 319 -7.37 8.61 -44.79
N SER A 320 -7.36 7.57 -45.63
CA SER A 320 -7.88 6.24 -45.29
C SER A 320 -7.11 5.59 -44.13
N LEU A 321 -5.79 5.76 -44.10
CA LEU A 321 -4.94 5.24 -43.04
C LEU A 321 -5.14 6.00 -41.72
N LYS A 322 -5.30 7.33 -41.79
CA LYS A 322 -5.66 8.15 -40.61
C LYS A 322 -6.98 7.69 -39.99
N GLN A 323 -7.98 7.38 -40.82
CA GLN A 323 -9.26 6.84 -40.37
C GLN A 323 -9.09 5.47 -39.70
N LYS A 324 -8.38 4.52 -40.34
CA LYS A 324 -8.11 3.18 -39.78
C LYS A 324 -7.43 3.23 -38.41
N ILE A 325 -6.50 4.17 -38.21
CA ILE A 325 -5.84 4.37 -36.91
C ILE A 325 -6.83 4.95 -35.89
N SER A 326 -7.66 5.91 -36.27
CA SER A 326 -8.70 6.45 -35.39
C SER A 326 -9.70 5.36 -34.95
N GLU A 327 -10.06 4.44 -35.85
CA GLU A 327 -10.93 3.29 -35.56
C GLU A 327 -10.25 2.26 -34.64
N SER A 328 -8.91 2.16 -34.70
CA SER A 328 -8.13 1.27 -33.83
C SER A 328 -7.96 1.81 -32.41
N PHE A 329 -8.05 3.13 -32.23
CA PHE A 329 -7.91 3.82 -30.94
C PHE A 329 -9.09 4.75 -30.64
N PRO A 330 -10.30 4.22 -30.51
CA PRO A 330 -11.49 5.01 -30.24
C PRO A 330 -11.40 5.71 -28.88
N ILE A 331 -11.69 7.01 -28.87
CA ILE A 331 -11.70 7.85 -27.66
C ILE A 331 -12.69 7.26 -26.64
N GLY A 332 -12.28 7.26 -25.37
CA GLY A 332 -13.08 6.76 -24.25
C GLY A 332 -12.97 5.25 -24.00
N LYS A 333 -12.31 4.47 -24.87
CA LYS A 333 -12.02 3.07 -24.56
C LYS A 333 -10.90 2.96 -23.50
N PRO A 334 -11.01 1.99 -22.58
CA PRO A 334 -9.95 1.72 -21.62
C PRO A 334 -8.70 1.24 -22.34
N ILE A 335 -7.54 1.46 -21.72
CA ILE A 335 -6.30 0.81 -22.13
C ILE A 335 -6.45 -0.72 -22.11
N ASP A 336 -5.86 -1.35 -23.11
CA ASP A 336 -5.77 -2.80 -23.24
C ASP A 336 -4.81 -3.40 -22.19
N PHE A 337 -5.09 -4.63 -21.77
CA PHE A 337 -4.29 -5.39 -20.80
C PHE A 337 -3.34 -6.37 -21.49
#